data_AF-A0A7J4N274-F1
#
_entry.id   AF-A0A7J4N274-F1
#
_cell.length_a   1.000
_cell.length_b   1.000
_cell.length_c   1.000
_cell.angle_alpha   90.00
_cell.angle_beta   90.00
_cell.angle_gamma   90.00
#
_symmetry.space_group_name_H-M   'P 1'
#
loop_
_entity.id
_entity.type
_entity.pdbx_description
1 polymer ?
#
loop_
_entity_poly.entity_id
_entity_poly.type
_entity_poly.pdbx_seq_one_letter_code
_entity_poly.pdbx_strand_id
1 'polypeptide(L)'
;LDTRNDYEVRIGSFEGAIDLEISSFREFPAAINSLPDEYKSKQVVMYCTGGIRCEKASAVMLNAGFSDVKQLEGGVLGYFEECGGSHWNGDCFVFDQRVAIDHKLSETTIEMCFKCREPLSVEEQKSDKYLVGEYCPYCFPGQS
;
A
#
# COMPACT_ATOMS: atom_id res chain seq x y z
N LEU A 1 2.80 4.59 -9.48
CA LEU A 1 1.70 5.13 -8.64
C LEU A 1 1.20 4.01 -7.77
N ASP A 2 1.35 4.14 -6.46
CA ASP A 2 0.75 3.18 -5.54
C ASP A 2 -0.76 3.47 -5.43
N THR A 3 -1.58 2.43 -5.54
CA THR A 3 -3.04 2.53 -5.43
C THR A 3 -3.57 1.92 -4.14
N ARG A 4 -2.65 1.53 -3.24
CA ARG A 4 -2.96 0.93 -1.95
C ARG A 4 -3.28 1.99 -0.90
N ASN A 5 -3.80 1.54 0.24
CA ASN A 5 -4.04 2.43 1.36
C ASN A 5 -2.72 2.75 2.09
N ASP A 6 -2.68 3.88 2.78
CA ASP A 6 -1.57 4.39 3.58
C ASP A 6 -0.87 3.32 4.45
N TYR A 7 -1.65 2.49 5.16
CA TYR A 7 -1.12 1.43 6.00
C TYR A 7 -0.38 0.34 5.22
N GLU A 8 -0.73 0.11 3.96
CA GLU A 8 -0.03 -0.85 3.09
C GLU A 8 1.25 -0.27 2.53
N VAL A 9 1.25 1.04 2.21
CA VAL A 9 2.42 1.77 1.70
C VAL A 9 3.50 1.86 2.78
N ARG A 10 3.10 2.11 4.03
CA ARG A 10 4.01 2.17 5.18
C ARG A 10 4.78 0.87 5.40
N ILE A 11 4.15 -0.27 5.15
CA ILE A 11 4.77 -1.60 5.34
C ILE A 11 5.81 -1.88 4.26
N GLY A 12 5.59 -1.39 3.04
CA GLY A 12 6.58 -1.41 1.99
C GLY A 12 6.03 -0.88 0.69
N SER A 13 6.91 -0.39 -0.19
CA SER A 13 6.54 0.19 -1.48
C SER A 13 7.71 0.15 -2.47
N PHE A 14 7.41 0.38 -3.76
CA PHE A 14 8.45 0.56 -4.76
C PHE A 14 9.20 1.88 -4.56
N GLU A 15 10.52 1.86 -4.74
CA GLU A 15 11.37 3.04 -4.76
C GLU A 15 10.85 4.08 -5.75
N GLY A 16 10.67 5.32 -5.27
CA GLY A 16 10.17 6.43 -6.09
C GLY A 16 8.68 6.35 -6.47
N ALA A 17 7.93 5.40 -5.91
CA ALA A 17 6.48 5.39 -6.08
C ALA A 17 5.84 6.62 -5.46
N ILE A 18 4.89 7.21 -6.17
CA ILE A 18 3.99 8.24 -5.62
C ILE A 18 2.96 7.54 -4.72
N ASP A 19 2.90 7.96 -3.47
CA ASP A 19 1.83 7.66 -2.51
C ASP A 19 0.75 8.75 -2.61
N LEU A 20 -0.52 8.33 -2.59
CA LEU A 20 -1.67 9.23 -2.58
C LEU A 20 -2.20 9.51 -1.17
N GLU A 21 -1.61 8.88 -0.15
CA GLU A 21 -1.94 9.03 1.27
C GLU A 21 -3.43 8.78 1.56
N ILE A 22 -4.02 7.80 0.86
CA ILE A 22 -5.44 7.46 1.01
C ILE A 22 -5.64 6.44 2.13
N SER A 23 -6.65 6.65 2.98
CA SER A 23 -7.00 5.67 4.02
C SER A 23 -7.87 4.52 3.46
N SER A 24 -8.53 4.78 2.33
CA SER A 24 -9.40 3.84 1.63
C SER A 24 -9.37 4.06 0.13
N PHE A 25 -9.41 2.96 -0.64
CA PHE A 25 -9.56 3.02 -2.10
C PHE A 25 -10.79 3.81 -2.59
N ARG A 26 -11.80 4.04 -1.73
CA ARG A 26 -12.93 4.93 -2.07
C ARG A 26 -12.51 6.38 -2.30
N GLU A 27 -11.41 6.81 -1.72
CA GLU A 27 -10.84 8.16 -1.84
C GLU A 27 -10.04 8.34 -3.12
N PHE A 28 -9.62 7.24 -3.77
CA PHE A 28 -8.80 7.26 -4.98
C PHE A 28 -9.32 8.20 -6.08
N PRO A 29 -10.63 8.25 -6.43
CA PRO A 29 -11.13 9.18 -7.44
C PRO A 29 -10.92 10.66 -7.10
N ALA A 30 -10.95 11.01 -5.81
CA ALA A 30 -10.66 12.37 -5.36
C ALA A 30 -9.15 12.62 -5.33
N ALA A 31 -8.39 11.66 -4.80
CA ALA A 31 -6.95 11.76 -4.60
C ALA A 31 -6.19 11.93 -5.92
N ILE A 32 -6.58 11.29 -7.02
CA ILE A 32 -5.89 11.47 -8.31
C ILE A 32 -5.98 12.91 -8.85
N ASN A 33 -6.93 13.73 -8.39
CA ASN A 33 -7.03 15.13 -8.79
C ASN A 33 -6.04 16.03 -8.05
N SER A 34 -5.37 15.53 -7.00
CA SER A 34 -4.28 16.26 -6.34
C SER A 34 -2.97 16.15 -7.10
N LEU A 35 -2.86 15.18 -8.02
CA LEU A 35 -1.68 15.03 -8.87
C LEU A 35 -1.58 16.22 -9.84
N PRO A 36 -0.36 16.78 -10.03
CA PRO A 36 -0.10 17.79 -11.05
C PRO A 36 -0.65 17.38 -12.44
N ASP A 37 -1.30 18.32 -13.13
CA ASP A 37 -1.90 18.07 -14.45
C ASP A 37 -0.89 17.56 -15.49
N GLU A 38 0.40 17.86 -15.34
CA GLU A 38 1.46 17.32 -16.20
C GLU A 38 1.54 15.79 -16.18
N TYR A 39 1.05 15.12 -15.13
CA TYR A 39 1.02 13.65 -15.08
C TYR A 39 -0.04 13.06 -16.02
N LYS A 40 -1.07 13.84 -16.43
CA LYS A 40 -2.12 13.35 -17.33
C LYS A 40 -1.61 13.00 -18.73
N SER A 41 -0.51 13.63 -19.16
CA SER A 41 0.17 13.34 -20.44
C SER A 41 1.37 12.39 -20.31
N LYS A 42 1.73 11.98 -19.10
CA LYS A 42 2.81 11.01 -18.86
C LYS A 42 2.25 9.58 -18.82
N GLN A 43 3.12 8.61 -19.10
CA GLN A 43 2.83 7.22 -18.81
C GLN A 43 2.79 7.01 -17.29
N VAL A 44 1.64 6.61 -16.76
CA VAL A 44 1.47 6.26 -15.36
C VAL A 44 1.38 4.74 -15.23
N VAL A 45 2.34 4.14 -14.53
CA VAL A 45 2.28 2.71 -14.16
C VAL A 45 1.76 2.61 -12.73
N MET A 46 0.65 1.91 -12.55
CA MET A 46 0.01 1.65 -11.27
C MET A 46 0.32 0.25 -10.74
N TYR A 47 0.25 0.09 -9.43
CA TYR A 47 0.30 -1.23 -8.81
C TYR A 47 -0.56 -1.29 -7.53
N CYS A 48 -0.92 -2.51 -7.15
CA CYS A 48 -1.45 -2.87 -5.85
C CYS A 48 -0.98 -4.30 -5.52
N THR A 49 -1.38 -4.87 -4.39
CA THR A 49 -0.93 -6.20 -3.95
C THR A 49 -1.11 -7.28 -5.04
N GLY A 50 -2.32 -7.41 -5.62
CA GLY A 50 -2.65 -8.48 -6.58
C GLY A 50 -3.37 -8.03 -7.85
N GLY A 51 -3.23 -6.76 -8.25
CA GLY A 51 -3.76 -6.23 -9.52
C GLY A 51 -5.22 -5.73 -9.52
N ILE A 52 -6.13 -6.33 -8.72
CA ILE A 52 -7.59 -6.03 -8.79
C ILE A 52 -7.94 -4.54 -8.61
N ARG A 53 -7.23 -3.80 -7.75
CA ARG A 53 -7.50 -2.36 -7.58
C ARG A 53 -7.09 -1.56 -8.81
N CYS A 54 -6.02 -1.97 -9.48
CA CYS A 54 -5.52 -1.28 -10.67
C CYS A 54 -6.49 -1.39 -11.85
N GLU A 55 -7.23 -2.49 -11.96
CA GLU A 55 -8.31 -2.63 -12.96
C GLU A 55 -9.36 -1.54 -12.81
N LYS A 56 -9.82 -1.31 -11.57
CA LYS A 56 -10.81 -0.27 -11.25
C LYS A 56 -10.21 1.13 -11.35
N ALA A 57 -8.98 1.29 -10.87
CA ALA A 57 -8.26 2.56 -10.90
C ALA A 57 -8.02 3.05 -12.33
N SER A 58 -7.75 2.14 -13.27
CA SER A 58 -7.53 2.47 -14.68
C SER A 58 -8.72 3.22 -15.28
N ALA A 59 -9.95 2.73 -15.06
CA ALA A 59 -11.15 3.41 -15.51
C ALA A 59 -11.32 4.80 -14.88
N VAL A 60 -11.01 4.93 -13.59
CA VAL A 60 -11.07 6.22 -12.86
C VAL A 60 -10.06 7.22 -13.42
N MET A 61 -8.81 6.79 -13.66
CA MET A 61 -7.76 7.66 -14.21
C MET A 61 -8.07 8.09 -15.65
N LEU A 62 -8.54 7.18 -16.51
CA LEU A 62 -8.94 7.52 -17.88
C LEU A 62 -10.06 8.57 -17.88
N ASN A 63 -11.07 8.42 -17.02
CA ASN A 63 -12.15 9.40 -16.88
C ASN A 63 -11.68 10.75 -16.34
N ALA A 64 -10.61 10.77 -15.53
CA ALA A 64 -9.98 12.00 -15.05
C ALA A 64 -9.01 12.65 -16.06
N GLY A 65 -8.89 12.08 -17.27
CA GLY A 65 -8.13 12.66 -18.37
C GLY A 65 -6.68 12.20 -18.45
N PHE A 66 -6.27 11.17 -17.72
CA PHE A 66 -4.96 10.53 -17.93
C PHE A 66 -4.98 9.74 -19.24
N SER A 67 -3.97 9.95 -20.07
CA SER A 67 -3.94 9.45 -21.44
C SER A 67 -3.22 8.12 -21.62
N ASP A 68 -2.23 7.81 -20.76
CA ASP A 68 -1.50 6.54 -20.80
C ASP A 68 -1.39 5.93 -19.40
N VAL A 69 -2.31 5.04 -19.10
CA VAL A 69 -2.41 4.34 -17.82
C VAL A 69 -2.08 2.87 -18.03
N LYS A 70 -1.07 2.38 -17.31
CA LYS A 70 -0.64 0.98 -17.27
C LYS A 70 -0.78 0.45 -15.85
N GLN A 71 -0.78 -0.87 -15.73
CA GLN A 71 -0.72 -1.54 -14.44
C GLN A 71 0.34 -2.63 -14.44
N LEU A 72 0.89 -2.91 -13.27
CA LEU A 72 1.74 -4.06 -13.02
C LEU A 72 0.89 -5.33 -13.04
N GLU A 73 1.12 -6.19 -14.02
CA GLU A 73 0.43 -7.48 -14.14
C GLU A 73 0.73 -8.36 -12.92
N GLY A 74 -0.31 -9.00 -12.37
CA GLY A 74 -0.19 -9.77 -11.11
C GLY A 74 0.04 -8.93 -9.84
N GLY A 75 0.20 -7.60 -9.97
CA GLY A 75 0.50 -6.72 -8.84
C GLY A 75 1.89 -6.98 -8.23
N VAL A 76 2.07 -6.57 -6.97
CA VAL A 76 3.32 -6.78 -6.23
C VAL A 76 3.64 -8.27 -6.08
N LEU A 77 2.62 -9.11 -5.87
CA LEU A 77 2.81 -10.56 -5.73
C LEU A 77 3.36 -11.19 -7.01
N GLY A 78 2.80 -10.85 -8.18
CA GLY A 78 3.32 -11.29 -9.47
C GLY A 78 4.74 -10.79 -9.72
N TYR A 79 5.04 -9.53 -9.34
CA TYR A 79 6.39 -9.00 -9.44
C TYR A 79 7.40 -9.78 -8.58
N PHE A 80 7.06 -10.13 -7.34
CA PHE A 80 7.93 -10.94 -6.49
C PHE A 80 8.19 -12.33 -7.07
N GLU A 81 7.17 -12.96 -7.67
CA GLU A 81 7.29 -14.27 -8.29
C GLU A 81 8.18 -14.24 -9.54
N GLU A 82 8.02 -13.24 -10.40
CA GLU A 82 8.70 -13.19 -11.71
C GLU A 82 10.06 -12.49 -11.66
N CYS A 83 10.19 -11.46 -10.83
CA CYS A 83 11.32 -10.52 -10.83
C CYS A 83 12.06 -10.46 -9.47
N GLY A 84 11.51 -11.08 -8.42
CA GLY A 84 12.01 -10.97 -7.05
C GLY A 84 11.71 -9.59 -6.44
N GLY A 85 12.56 -9.14 -5.52
CA GLY A 85 12.33 -7.92 -4.71
C GLY A 85 13.04 -6.66 -5.19
N SER A 86 13.55 -6.62 -6.42
CA SER A 86 14.33 -5.47 -6.89
C SER A 86 13.50 -4.18 -6.81
N HIS A 87 14.09 -3.08 -6.34
CA HIS A 87 13.43 -1.77 -6.15
C HIS A 87 12.25 -1.76 -5.17
N TRP A 88 11.96 -2.87 -4.48
CA TRP A 88 10.97 -2.91 -3.41
C TRP A 88 11.65 -2.67 -2.06
N ASN A 89 11.04 -1.82 -1.23
CA ASN A 89 11.50 -1.56 0.13
C ASN A 89 10.46 -2.07 1.13
N GLY A 90 10.90 -2.79 2.16
CA GLY A 90 10.03 -3.32 3.22
C GLY A 90 9.29 -4.61 2.82
N ASP A 91 8.14 -4.84 3.44
CA ASP A 91 7.30 -6.02 3.26
C ASP A 91 6.05 -5.68 2.45
N CYS A 92 5.35 -6.68 1.92
CA CYS A 92 4.09 -6.48 1.19
C CYS A 92 2.90 -6.90 2.06
N PHE A 93 2.05 -5.93 2.41
CA PHE A 93 0.82 -6.20 3.14
C PHE A 93 -0.14 -7.12 2.34
N VAL A 94 -0.68 -8.13 3.01
CA VAL A 94 -1.67 -9.08 2.48
C VAL A 94 -2.89 -9.18 3.38
N PHE A 95 -4.06 -9.36 2.77
CA PHE A 95 -5.35 -9.36 3.46
C PHE A 95 -5.74 -10.75 4.02
N ASP A 96 -4.80 -11.39 4.71
CA ASP A 96 -5.02 -12.68 5.38
C ASP A 96 -4.25 -12.76 6.72
N GLN A 97 -4.16 -13.96 7.30
CA GLN A 97 -3.57 -14.16 8.63
C GLN A 97 -2.08 -13.81 8.70
N ARG A 98 -1.38 -13.83 7.57
CA ARG A 98 0.06 -13.55 7.50
C ARG A 98 0.39 -12.08 7.70
N VAL A 99 -0.59 -11.18 7.51
CA VAL A 99 -0.48 -9.71 7.58
C VAL A 99 0.44 -9.10 6.52
N ALA A 100 1.69 -9.55 6.41
CA ALA A 100 2.61 -9.16 5.35
C ALA A 100 3.57 -10.30 4.99
N ILE A 101 4.07 -10.24 3.76
CA ILE A 101 5.06 -11.18 3.23
C ILE A 101 6.29 -10.47 2.69
N ASP A 102 7.43 -11.13 2.70
CA ASP A 102 8.67 -10.63 2.10
C ASP A 102 8.68 -10.86 0.58
N HIS A 103 9.73 -10.37 -0.08
CA HIS A 103 9.93 -10.55 -1.52
C HIS A 103 10.20 -12.01 -1.94
N LYS A 104 10.31 -12.95 -1.00
CA LYS A 104 10.36 -14.41 -1.24
C LYS A 104 9.02 -15.08 -0.95
N LEU A 105 7.95 -14.28 -0.82
CA LEU A 105 6.59 -14.72 -0.54
C LEU A 105 6.44 -15.46 0.80
N SER A 106 7.36 -15.22 1.75
CA SER A 106 7.34 -15.80 3.09
C SER A 106 6.72 -14.84 4.09
N GLU A 107 5.98 -15.37 5.06
CA GLU A 107 5.41 -14.57 6.16
C GLU A 107 6.49 -13.81 6.93
N THR A 108 6.16 -12.59 7.34
CA THR A 108 7.06 -11.67 8.03
C THR A 108 6.66 -11.50 9.48
N THR A 109 7.40 -10.69 10.23
CA THR A 109 7.10 -10.37 11.64
C THR A 109 6.17 -9.17 11.80
N ILE A 110 5.50 -8.72 10.73
CA ILE A 110 4.51 -7.64 10.82
C ILE A 110 3.26 -8.20 11.51
N GLU A 111 2.85 -7.54 12.60
CA GLU A 111 1.73 -7.99 13.42
C GLU A 111 0.53 -7.07 13.24
N MET A 112 -0.66 -7.63 13.34
CA MET A 112 -1.90 -6.86 13.26
C MET A 112 -2.31 -6.38 14.65
N CYS A 113 -2.51 -5.07 14.84
CA CYS A 113 -3.10 -4.57 16.07
C CYS A 113 -4.51 -5.17 16.28
N PHE A 114 -4.72 -5.83 17.42
CA PHE A 114 -6.00 -6.45 17.75
C PHE A 114 -7.18 -5.47 17.76
N LYS A 115 -6.94 -4.23 18.25
CA LYS A 115 -7.98 -3.21 18.43
C LYS A 115 -8.29 -2.44 17.15
N CYS A 116 -7.28 -1.84 16.52
CA CYS A 116 -7.48 -0.92 15.41
C CYS A 116 -7.20 -1.51 14.03
N ARG A 117 -6.69 -2.75 13.96
CA ARG A 117 -6.34 -3.43 12.70
C ARG A 117 -5.26 -2.71 11.89
N GLU A 118 -4.41 -1.97 12.56
CA GLU A 118 -3.20 -1.39 11.97
C GLU A 118 -2.07 -2.43 11.92
N PRO A 119 -1.37 -2.61 10.79
CA PRO A 119 -0.18 -3.44 10.72
C PRO A 119 1.00 -2.74 11.40
N LEU A 120 1.74 -3.49 12.22
CA LEU A 120 2.78 -2.98 13.10
C LEU A 120 4.15 -3.56 12.71
N SER A 121 5.09 -2.67 12.42
CA SER A 121 6.49 -3.01 12.24
C SER A 121 7.10 -3.53 13.55
N VAL A 122 8.26 -4.19 13.44
CA VAL A 122 9.02 -4.65 14.63
C VAL A 122 9.39 -3.49 15.55
N GLU A 123 9.61 -2.30 15.00
CA GLU A 123 9.92 -1.10 15.79
C GLU A 123 8.68 -0.57 16.52
N GLU A 124 7.53 -0.57 15.85
CA GLU A 124 6.25 -0.15 16.45
C GLU A 124 5.79 -1.12 17.55
N GLN A 125 6.04 -2.41 17.37
CA GLN A 125 5.81 -3.44 18.39
C GLN A 125 6.73 -3.27 19.62
N LYS A 126 7.84 -2.54 19.52
CA LYS A 126 8.73 -2.23 20.65
C LYS A 126 8.39 -0.91 21.34
N SER A 127 7.39 -0.18 20.85
CA SER A 127 6.99 1.09 21.42
C SER A 127 6.40 0.92 22.82
N ASP A 128 6.68 1.85 23.73
CA ASP A 128 5.99 1.96 25.03
C ASP A 128 4.48 2.21 24.88
N LYS A 129 4.03 2.56 23.66
CA LYS A 129 2.62 2.72 23.28
C LYS A 129 2.03 1.46 22.66
N TYR A 130 2.69 0.32 22.76
CA TYR A 130 2.16 -0.97 22.34
C TYR A 130 1.90 -1.87 23.54
N LEU A 131 0.64 -2.27 23.70
CA LEU A 131 0.21 -3.28 24.66
C LEU A 131 -0.63 -4.30 23.90
N VAL A 132 -0.10 -5.51 23.78
CA VAL A 132 -0.72 -6.63 23.07
C VAL A 132 -2.17 -6.82 23.55
N GLY A 133 -3.11 -6.89 22.60
CA GLY A 133 -4.54 -7.04 22.87
C GLY A 133 -5.28 -5.75 23.23
N GLU A 134 -4.57 -4.66 23.54
CA GLU A 134 -5.18 -3.43 24.08
C GLU A 134 -5.04 -2.24 23.13
N TYR A 135 -3.80 -1.84 22.81
CA TYR A 135 -3.56 -0.66 21.95
C TYR A 135 -2.18 -0.72 21.28
N CYS A 136 -2.00 0.10 20.26
CA CYS A 136 -0.74 0.29 19.56
C CYS A 136 -0.45 1.79 19.39
N PRO A 137 0.71 2.19 18.85
CA PRO A 137 1.06 3.60 18.66
C PRO A 137 0.00 4.44 17.91
N TYR A 138 -0.82 3.80 17.07
CA TYR A 138 -1.87 4.42 16.27
C TYR A 138 -3.23 4.55 16.97
N CYS A 139 -3.46 3.80 18.05
CA CYS A 139 -4.73 3.82 18.80
C CYS A 139 -4.54 3.94 20.31
N PHE A 140 -3.35 4.39 20.71
CA PHE A 140 -2.98 4.64 22.09
C PHE A 140 -3.93 5.69 22.70
N PRO A 141 -4.55 5.41 23.86
CA PRO A 141 -5.44 6.37 24.51
C PRO A 141 -4.73 7.71 24.80
N GLY A 142 -5.34 8.81 24.38
CA GLY A 142 -4.81 10.16 24.64
C GLY A 142 -3.99 10.79 23.52
N GLN A 143 -3.97 10.20 22.31
CA GLN A 143 -3.66 10.96 21.10
C GLN A 143 -4.95 11.64 20.59
N SER A 144 -4.96 12.97 20.67
CA SER A 144 -5.96 13.87 20.08
C SER A 144 -5.35 14.63 18.92
#